data_AF-A0A3P9I7P0-F1
#
_entry.id   AF-A0A3P9I7P0-F1
#
_cell.length_a   1.000
_cell.length_b   1.000
_cell.length_c   1.000
_cell.angle_alpha   90.00
_cell.angle_beta   90.00
_cell.angle_gamma   90.00
#
_symmetry.space_group_name_H-M   'P 1'
#
loop_
_entity.id
_entity.type
_entity.pdbx_description
1 polymer ?
#
loop_
_entity_poly.entity_id
_entity_poly.type
_entity_poly.pdbx_seq_one_letter_code
_entity_poly.pdbx_strand_id
1 'polypeptide(L)'
;MEPFLQIAPHSLAIVLSRTGAGEAAGVSESDELPRHHTGYEIFANFKAENSQLHVWNQRVSEAVSETFFLGWIDEHVLLIQGKEDHLEALREGWMRRCLNPPRGFTIKYLGDVSPISMSPISQPQFIPLGEVLLLAISALNSAHKPVTEEALTEHLQTCFQGVPTPTEEALHHTLSMLVHERKIYPTPNGYFIVTPQTYFITPSLLHPSVWTGFCG
;
A
#
# COMPACT_ATOMS: atom_id res chain seq x y z
N MET A 1 10.49 -24.69 2.18
CA MET A 1 10.52 -23.60 1.19
C MET A 1 9.15 -22.97 1.24
N GLU A 2 9.02 -21.74 1.73
CA GLU A 2 7.72 -21.05 1.67
C GLU A 2 7.32 -20.88 0.21
N PRO A 3 6.07 -21.18 -0.17
CA PRO A 3 5.64 -21.01 -1.54
C PRO A 3 5.70 -19.51 -1.88
N PHE A 4 6.35 -19.18 -3.00
CA PHE A 4 6.26 -17.84 -3.57
C PHE A 4 4.78 -17.50 -3.82
N LEU A 5 4.32 -16.36 -3.32
CA LEU A 5 2.97 -15.90 -3.60
C LEU A 5 2.95 -15.39 -5.05
N GLN A 6 2.06 -15.96 -5.87
CA GLN A 6 1.87 -15.48 -7.24
C GLN A 6 0.78 -14.41 -7.27
N ILE A 7 1.08 -13.29 -7.90
CA ILE A 7 0.16 -12.18 -8.12
C ILE A 7 -0.34 -12.24 -9.57
N ALA A 8 -1.63 -11.96 -9.76
CA ALA A 8 -2.26 -11.88 -11.08
C ALA A 8 -2.06 -13.15 -11.96
N PRO A 9 -2.28 -14.38 -11.47
CA PRO A 9 -2.27 -15.56 -12.34
C PRO A 9 -3.42 -15.50 -13.35
N HIS A 10 -3.27 -16.09 -14.54
CA HIS A 10 -4.29 -16.08 -15.59
C HIS A 10 -4.74 -14.65 -15.94
N SER A 11 -3.80 -13.85 -16.41
CA SER A 11 -4.04 -12.43 -16.73
C SER A 11 -3.71 -12.12 -18.18
N LEU A 12 -4.50 -11.22 -18.76
CA LEU A 12 -4.24 -10.60 -20.06
C LEU A 12 -4.03 -9.10 -19.89
N ALA A 13 -3.10 -8.56 -20.66
CA ALA A 13 -2.89 -7.13 -20.83
C ALA A 13 -3.50 -6.69 -22.15
N ILE A 14 -4.45 -5.74 -22.09
CA ILE A 14 -5.01 -5.07 -23.26
C ILE A 14 -4.32 -3.71 -23.36
N VAL A 15 -3.48 -3.53 -24.37
CA VAL A 15 -2.79 -2.25 -24.58
C VAL A 15 -3.63 -1.35 -25.45
N LEU A 16 -3.98 -0.19 -24.88
CA LEU A 16 -4.92 0.78 -25.43
C LEU A 16 -4.19 2.05 -25.86
N SER A 17 -4.71 2.71 -26.89
CA SER A 17 -4.29 4.06 -27.27
C SER A 17 -5.51 4.94 -27.49
N ARG A 18 -5.48 6.19 -27.01
CA ARG A 18 -6.61 7.12 -27.13
C ARG A 18 -6.86 7.49 -28.59
N THR A 19 -8.10 7.38 -29.05
CA THR A 19 -8.51 7.91 -30.35
C THR A 19 -8.54 9.43 -30.29
N GLY A 20 -7.66 10.11 -31.02
CA GLY A 20 -7.60 11.58 -31.09
C GLY A 20 -6.36 12.22 -30.45
N ALA A 21 -5.47 11.46 -29.80
CA ALA A 21 -4.22 12.01 -29.27
C ALA A 21 -3.20 12.45 -30.35
N GLY A 22 -3.51 12.21 -31.64
CA GLY A 22 -2.70 12.63 -32.78
C GLY A 22 -3.13 13.93 -33.47
N GLU A 23 -4.20 14.59 -33.01
CA GLU A 23 -4.74 15.81 -33.65
C GLU A 23 -5.07 16.92 -32.64
N ALA A 24 -4.25 17.09 -31.60
CA ALA A 24 -4.30 18.28 -30.75
C ALA A 24 -3.61 19.50 -31.42
N ALA A 25 -3.92 19.73 -32.70
CA ALA A 25 -3.56 20.94 -33.46
C ALA A 25 -4.77 21.51 -34.23
N GLY A 26 -5.99 21.17 -33.82
CA GLY A 26 -7.22 21.80 -34.28
C GLY A 26 -8.11 22.09 -33.08
N VAL A 27 -8.28 23.37 -32.76
CA VAL A 27 -9.20 23.83 -31.71
C VAL A 27 -10.62 23.47 -32.14
N SER A 28 -11.13 22.36 -31.61
CA SER A 28 -12.57 22.13 -31.54
C SER A 28 -12.96 22.36 -30.08
N GLU A 29 -13.66 23.46 -29.83
CA GLU A 29 -14.29 23.79 -28.55
C GLU A 29 -15.37 22.75 -28.24
N SER A 30 -14.97 21.59 -27.75
CA SER A 30 -15.84 20.73 -26.94
C SER A 30 -15.52 21.02 -25.48
N ASP A 31 -16.45 21.67 -24.81
CA ASP A 31 -16.43 22.18 -23.43
C ASP A 31 -16.39 21.08 -22.34
N GLU A 32 -15.84 19.90 -22.65
CA GLU A 32 -15.63 18.84 -21.68
C GLU A 32 -14.13 18.80 -21.33
N LEU A 33 -13.80 19.27 -20.12
CA LEU A 33 -12.52 18.98 -19.46
C LEU A 33 -12.11 17.53 -19.75
N PRO A 34 -10.83 17.23 -20.05
CA PRO A 34 -10.38 15.86 -20.29
C PRO A 34 -10.82 14.99 -19.12
N ARG A 35 -11.85 14.16 -19.32
CA ARG A 35 -12.32 13.26 -18.28
C ARG A 35 -11.17 12.32 -17.97
N HIS A 36 -10.61 12.47 -16.77
CA HIS A 36 -9.74 11.46 -16.19
C HIS A 36 -10.62 10.24 -15.91
N HIS A 37 -10.81 9.38 -16.91
CA HIS A 37 -11.52 8.13 -16.72
C HIS A 37 -10.74 7.30 -15.73
N THR A 38 -11.40 6.82 -14.69
CA THR A 38 -10.78 5.84 -13.80
C THR A 38 -10.54 4.54 -14.59
N GLY A 39 -9.47 3.80 -14.26
CA GLY A 39 -9.18 2.52 -14.92
C GLY A 39 -10.36 1.54 -14.92
N TYR A 40 -11.18 1.60 -13.87
CA TYR A 40 -12.41 0.82 -13.75
C TYR A 40 -13.50 1.25 -14.74
N GLU A 41 -13.66 2.54 -15.03
CA GLU A 41 -14.60 3.01 -16.07
C GLU A 41 -14.19 2.51 -17.46
N ILE A 42 -12.88 2.49 -17.75
CA ILE A 42 -12.35 1.95 -19.01
C ILE A 42 -12.69 0.47 -19.12
N PHE A 43 -12.53 -0.29 -18.03
CA PHE A 43 -12.93 -1.69 -17.96
C PHE A 43 -14.45 -1.91 -18.11
N ALA A 44 -15.27 -1.08 -17.46
CA ALA A 44 -16.72 -1.14 -17.60
C ALA A 44 -17.17 -0.86 -19.04
N ASN A 45 -16.55 0.12 -19.69
CA ASN A 45 -16.77 0.42 -21.10
C ASN A 45 -16.32 -0.74 -22.00
N PHE A 46 -15.15 -1.35 -21.73
CA PHE A 46 -14.71 -2.56 -22.44
C PHE A 46 -15.77 -3.66 -22.40
N LYS A 47 -16.31 -3.93 -21.19
CA LYS A 47 -17.39 -4.91 -21.02
C LYS A 47 -18.62 -4.53 -21.82
N ALA A 48 -19.10 -3.30 -21.67
CA ALA A 48 -20.30 -2.82 -22.36
C ALA A 48 -20.20 -2.94 -23.89
N GLU A 49 -19.08 -2.55 -24.49
CA GLU A 49 -18.87 -2.59 -25.95
C GLU A 49 -18.81 -4.02 -26.51
N ASN A 50 -18.41 -4.99 -25.69
CA ASN A 50 -18.35 -6.40 -26.10
C ASN A 50 -19.63 -7.18 -25.73
N SER A 51 -20.41 -6.74 -24.73
CA SER A 51 -21.72 -7.33 -24.40
C SER A 51 -22.78 -7.08 -25.48
N GLN A 52 -22.67 -5.97 -26.22
CA GLN A 52 -23.57 -5.68 -27.34
C GLN A 52 -23.45 -6.68 -28.50
N LEU A 53 -22.32 -7.40 -28.57
CA LEU A 53 -22.05 -8.41 -29.60
C LEU A 53 -22.61 -9.79 -29.27
N HIS A 54 -23.36 -9.96 -28.16
CA HIS A 54 -23.90 -11.26 -27.72
C HIS A 54 -24.63 -12.03 -28.84
N VAL A 55 -25.28 -11.31 -29.77
CA VAL A 55 -26.02 -11.91 -30.89
C VAL A 55 -25.09 -12.52 -31.96
N TRP A 56 -23.84 -12.04 -32.09
CA TRP A 56 -22.91 -12.41 -33.16
C TRP A 56 -21.71 -13.22 -32.65
N ASN A 57 -21.34 -13.05 -31.38
CA ASN A 57 -20.22 -13.76 -30.77
C ASN A 57 -20.45 -13.98 -29.27
N GLN A 58 -21.40 -14.88 -28.96
CA GLN A 58 -21.79 -15.25 -27.60
C GLN A 58 -20.59 -15.66 -26.73
N ARG A 59 -19.68 -16.50 -27.27
CA ARG A 59 -18.50 -16.98 -26.54
C ARG A 59 -17.59 -15.84 -26.06
N VAL A 60 -17.35 -14.84 -26.91
CA VAL A 60 -16.54 -13.67 -26.54
C VAL A 60 -17.29 -12.77 -25.56
N SER A 61 -18.59 -12.55 -25.77
CA SER A 61 -19.41 -11.75 -24.85
C SER A 61 -19.43 -12.33 -23.44
N GLU A 62 -19.62 -13.63 -23.30
CA GLU A 62 -19.59 -14.36 -22.02
C GLU A 62 -18.19 -14.31 -21.39
N ALA A 63 -17.14 -14.53 -22.20
CA ALA A 63 -15.77 -14.46 -21.71
C ALA A 63 -15.43 -13.07 -21.16
N VAL A 64 -15.82 -12.00 -21.87
CA VAL A 64 -15.60 -10.62 -21.41
C VAL A 64 -16.37 -10.37 -20.11
N SER A 65 -17.63 -10.79 -19.98
CA SER A 65 -18.42 -10.56 -18.76
C SER A 65 -17.83 -11.21 -17.52
N GLU A 66 -17.22 -12.39 -17.68
CA GLU A 66 -16.60 -13.19 -16.60
C GLU A 66 -15.17 -12.77 -16.24
N THR A 67 -14.61 -11.75 -16.91
CA THR A 67 -13.29 -11.20 -16.54
C THR A 67 -13.37 -10.23 -15.35
N PHE A 68 -12.25 -10.07 -14.65
CA PHE A 68 -12.08 -9.17 -13.51
C PHE A 68 -11.06 -8.07 -13.82
N PHE A 69 -11.27 -6.89 -13.26
CA PHE A 69 -10.31 -5.78 -13.34
C PHE A 69 -9.20 -6.00 -12.32
N LEU A 70 -7.94 -5.98 -12.77
CA LEU A 70 -6.77 -6.01 -11.89
C LEU A 70 -6.11 -4.64 -11.77
N GLY A 71 -6.10 -3.85 -12.83
CA GLY A 71 -5.45 -2.56 -12.80
C GLY A 71 -5.43 -1.81 -14.12
N TRP A 72 -5.10 -0.53 -13.99
CA TRP A 72 -4.83 0.38 -15.09
C TRP A 72 -3.42 0.91 -14.92
N ILE A 73 -2.52 0.43 -15.77
CA ILE A 73 -1.08 0.66 -15.64
C ILE A 73 -0.67 1.71 -16.67
N ASP A 74 0.07 2.72 -16.21
CA ASP A 74 0.69 3.76 -17.03
C ASP A 74 -0.28 4.44 -18.02
N GLU A 75 -1.56 4.55 -17.68
CA GLU A 75 -2.59 5.17 -18.52
C GLU A 75 -2.77 4.54 -19.93
N HIS A 76 -2.35 3.29 -20.13
CA HIS A 76 -2.48 2.61 -21.42
C HIS A 76 -2.69 1.10 -21.34
N VAL A 77 -2.40 0.43 -20.22
CA VAL A 77 -2.57 -1.02 -20.10
C VAL A 77 -3.72 -1.35 -19.18
N LEU A 78 -4.77 -1.94 -19.75
CA LEU A 78 -5.87 -2.52 -18.99
C LEU A 78 -5.53 -3.97 -18.67
N LEU A 79 -5.25 -4.23 -17.39
CA LEU A 79 -4.92 -5.56 -16.90
C LEU A 79 -6.20 -6.26 -16.40
N ILE A 80 -6.49 -7.41 -16.97
CA ILE A 80 -7.68 -8.21 -16.66
C ILE A 80 -7.29 -9.63 -16.25
N GLN A 81 -8.11 -10.24 -15.40
CA GLN A 81 -7.98 -11.63 -14.96
C GLN A 81 -9.21 -12.44 -15.36
N GLY A 82 -9.06 -13.74 -15.56
CA GLY A 82 -10.18 -14.63 -15.81
C GLY A 82 -9.79 -16.09 -15.72
N LYS A 83 -10.77 -16.98 -15.90
CA LYS A 83 -10.50 -18.41 -16.08
C LYS A 83 -9.87 -18.64 -17.45
N GLU A 84 -9.02 -19.67 -17.56
CA GLU A 84 -8.29 -19.94 -18.80
C GLU A 84 -9.20 -20.09 -20.03
N ASP A 85 -10.34 -20.77 -19.89
CA ASP A 85 -11.32 -20.93 -20.97
C ASP A 85 -11.86 -19.59 -21.51
N HIS A 86 -12.00 -18.60 -20.61
CA HIS A 86 -12.46 -17.25 -20.97
C HIS A 86 -11.32 -16.46 -21.61
N LEU A 87 -10.11 -16.55 -21.07
CA LEU A 87 -8.94 -15.89 -21.67
C LEU A 87 -8.67 -16.43 -23.08
N GLU A 88 -8.84 -17.73 -23.29
CA GLU A 88 -8.70 -18.36 -24.61
C GLU A 88 -9.74 -17.81 -25.60
N ALA A 89 -10.99 -17.66 -25.16
CA ALA A 89 -12.01 -17.02 -25.99
C ALA A 89 -11.67 -15.56 -26.32
N LEU A 90 -11.04 -14.81 -25.41
CA LEU A 90 -10.55 -13.45 -25.70
C LEU A 90 -9.38 -13.45 -26.69
N ARG A 91 -8.43 -14.39 -26.58
CA ARG A 91 -7.33 -14.56 -27.55
C ARG A 91 -7.87 -14.88 -28.95
N GLU A 92 -8.80 -15.83 -29.05
CA GLU A 92 -9.49 -16.14 -30.30
C GLU A 92 -10.26 -14.93 -30.86
N GLY A 93 -10.98 -14.22 -29.99
CA GLY A 93 -11.72 -13.00 -30.33
C GLY A 93 -10.81 -11.91 -30.88
N TRP A 94 -9.64 -11.71 -30.28
CA TRP A 94 -8.62 -10.78 -30.77
C TRP A 94 -8.10 -11.19 -32.16
N MET A 95 -7.69 -12.45 -32.34
CA MET A 95 -7.18 -12.95 -33.63
C MET A 95 -8.18 -12.79 -34.76
N ARG A 96 -9.47 -12.94 -34.45
CA ARG A 96 -10.58 -12.82 -35.41
C ARG A 96 -11.11 -11.39 -35.56
N ARG A 97 -10.50 -10.40 -34.89
CA ARG A 97 -10.92 -8.99 -34.87
C ARG A 97 -12.36 -8.80 -34.39
N CYS A 98 -12.78 -9.61 -33.42
CA CYS A 98 -14.11 -9.57 -32.81
C CYS A 98 -14.15 -8.86 -31.46
N LEU A 99 -13.00 -8.39 -30.94
CA LEU A 99 -12.96 -7.58 -29.72
C LEU A 99 -13.10 -6.10 -30.04
N ASN A 100 -14.07 -5.46 -29.38
CA ASN A 100 -14.25 -4.01 -29.46
C ASN A 100 -13.40 -3.30 -28.41
N PRO A 101 -12.73 -2.19 -28.77
CA PRO A 101 -12.06 -1.35 -27.80
C PRO A 101 -13.08 -0.63 -26.90
N PRO A 102 -12.66 -0.20 -25.69
CA PRO A 102 -13.44 0.77 -24.90
C PRO A 102 -13.64 2.07 -25.69
N ARG A 103 -14.72 2.80 -25.39
CA ARG A 103 -15.01 4.11 -25.99
C ARG A 103 -13.84 5.07 -25.84
N GLY A 104 -13.44 5.71 -26.94
CA GLY A 104 -12.32 6.66 -26.96
C GLY A 104 -10.94 6.00 -27.05
N PHE A 105 -10.87 4.68 -27.29
CA PHE A 105 -9.62 3.94 -27.41
C PHE A 105 -9.58 3.06 -28.67
N THR A 106 -8.37 2.64 -29.03
CA THR A 106 -8.11 1.49 -29.91
C THR A 106 -7.23 0.48 -29.18
N ILE A 107 -7.48 -0.82 -29.40
CA ILE A 107 -6.60 -1.88 -28.92
C ILE A 107 -5.42 -1.98 -29.88
N LYS A 108 -4.19 -1.80 -29.37
CA LYS A 108 -2.95 -1.98 -30.13
C LYS A 108 -2.53 -3.44 -30.20
N TYR A 109 -2.54 -4.11 -29.04
CA TYR A 109 -2.25 -5.53 -28.93
C TYR A 109 -2.86 -6.09 -27.64
N LEU A 110 -3.10 -7.40 -27.67
CA LEU A 110 -3.48 -8.22 -26.53
C LEU A 110 -2.29 -9.13 -26.21
N GLY A 111 -1.93 -9.26 -24.93
CA GLY A 111 -0.80 -10.10 -24.51
C GLY A 111 -1.07 -10.89 -23.24
N ASP A 112 -0.54 -12.11 -23.18
CA ASP A 112 -0.49 -12.92 -21.98
C ASP A 112 0.49 -12.32 -20.95
N VAL A 113 0.04 -12.26 -19.70
CA VAL A 113 0.85 -11.78 -18.59
C VAL A 113 1.21 -12.97 -17.72
N SER A 114 2.51 -13.28 -17.64
CA SER A 114 3.00 -14.29 -16.71
C SER A 114 2.72 -13.85 -15.26
N PRO A 115 2.36 -14.78 -14.36
CA PRO A 115 2.15 -14.45 -12.96
C PRO A 115 3.38 -13.76 -12.37
N ILE A 116 3.16 -12.73 -11.56
CA ILE A 116 4.25 -11.99 -10.91
C ILE A 116 4.61 -12.74 -9.62
N SER A 117 5.85 -13.20 -9.52
CA SER A 117 6.35 -13.87 -8.31
C SER A 117 6.66 -12.84 -7.23
N MET A 118 5.96 -12.91 -6.09
CA MET A 118 6.31 -12.19 -4.88
C MET A 118 7.19 -13.08 -4.00
N SER A 119 8.41 -12.61 -3.73
CA SER A 119 9.27 -13.18 -2.69
C SER A 119 8.87 -12.62 -1.33
N PRO A 120 8.60 -13.46 -0.32
CA PRO A 120 8.37 -12.96 1.03
C PRO A 120 9.65 -12.30 1.56
N ILE A 121 9.48 -11.17 2.24
CA ILE A 121 10.56 -10.54 3.01
C ILE A 121 10.39 -10.98 4.45
N SER A 122 11.35 -11.74 4.98
CA SER A 122 11.31 -12.20 6.36
C SER A 122 11.41 -11.02 7.32
N GLN A 123 10.53 -10.98 8.32
CA GLN A 123 10.68 -10.09 9.45
C GLN A 123 11.83 -10.57 10.35
N PRO A 124 12.57 -9.66 11.00
CA PRO A 124 13.59 -10.05 11.96
C PRO A 124 12.96 -10.77 13.16
N GLN A 125 13.59 -11.84 13.66
CA GLN A 125 13.12 -12.59 14.83
C GLN A 125 13.35 -11.86 16.15
N PHE A 126 14.10 -10.76 16.12
CA PHE A 126 14.40 -9.91 17.26
C PHE A 126 14.30 -8.46 16.84
N ILE A 127 13.53 -7.68 17.60
CA ILE A 127 13.48 -6.22 17.49
C ILE A 127 14.18 -5.68 18.75
N PRO A 128 15.20 -4.82 18.63
CA PRO A 128 15.87 -4.23 19.79
C PRO A 128 14.86 -3.50 20.69
N LEU A 129 14.97 -3.70 22.00
CA LEU A 129 14.08 -3.08 22.98
C LEU A 129 14.00 -1.55 22.80
N GLY A 130 15.11 -0.89 22.43
CA GLY A 130 15.13 0.56 22.17
C GLY A 130 14.16 0.99 21.07
N GLU A 131 14.04 0.24 19.98
CA GLU A 131 13.11 0.55 18.90
C GLU A 131 11.66 0.35 19.33
N VAL A 132 11.40 -0.74 20.04
CA VAL A 132 10.08 -1.05 20.61
C VAL A 132 9.63 0.03 21.58
N LEU A 133 10.52 0.50 22.45
CA LEU A 133 10.23 1.59 23.39
C LEU A 133 9.96 2.91 22.68
N LEU A 134 10.73 3.26 21.63
CA LEU A 134 10.45 4.48 20.86
C LEU A 134 9.07 4.43 20.20
N LEU A 135 8.66 3.29 19.66
CA LEU A 135 7.32 3.09 19.11
C LEU A 135 6.23 3.25 20.18
N ALA A 136 6.43 2.63 21.35
CA ALA A 136 5.49 2.73 22.48
C ALA A 136 5.37 4.17 23.01
N ILE A 137 6.50 4.85 23.23
CA ILE A 137 6.54 6.25 23.67
C ILE A 137 5.84 7.15 22.64
N SER A 138 6.12 6.95 21.35
CA SER A 138 5.47 7.71 20.27
C SER A 138 3.95 7.51 20.25
N ALA A 139 3.47 6.28 20.43
CA ALA A 139 2.04 5.95 20.47
C ALA A 139 1.35 6.60 21.68
N LEU A 140 1.96 6.51 22.86
CA LEU A 140 1.42 7.11 24.09
C LEU A 140 1.44 8.64 24.04
N ASN A 141 2.53 9.25 23.54
CA ASN A 141 2.60 10.70 23.31
C ASN A 141 1.50 11.18 22.36
N SER A 142 1.27 10.46 21.26
CA SER A 142 0.21 10.79 20.29
C SER A 142 -1.20 10.66 20.87
N ALA A 143 -1.38 9.74 21.83
CA ALA A 143 -2.61 9.57 22.59
C ALA A 143 -2.73 10.52 23.80
N HIS A 144 -1.77 11.43 24.00
CA HIS A 144 -1.66 12.31 25.16
C HIS A 144 -1.74 11.58 26.51
N LYS A 145 -1.25 10.35 26.57
CA LYS A 145 -1.16 9.56 27.80
C LYS A 145 0.20 9.80 28.49
N PRO A 146 0.25 9.80 29.83
CA PRO A 146 1.52 9.84 30.54
C PRO A 146 2.35 8.60 30.19
N VAL A 147 3.67 8.78 30.07
CA VAL A 147 4.59 7.73 29.62
C VAL A 147 5.51 7.32 30.77
N THR A 148 4.90 6.71 31.78
CA THR A 148 5.62 6.12 32.92
C THR A 148 6.14 4.73 32.57
N GLU A 149 7.05 4.16 33.37
CA GLU A 149 7.57 2.81 33.16
C GLU A 149 6.46 1.74 33.26
N GLU A 150 5.48 1.96 34.14
CA GLU A 150 4.30 1.09 34.27
C GLU A 150 3.43 1.16 33.00
N ALA A 151 3.16 2.37 32.50
CA ALA A 151 2.39 2.57 31.28
C ALA A 151 3.08 1.96 30.05
N LEU A 152 4.41 2.05 29.98
CA LEU A 152 5.20 1.39 28.95
C LEU A 152 5.11 -0.13 29.06
N THR A 153 5.25 -0.69 30.26
CA THR A 153 5.16 -2.13 30.50
C THR A 153 3.79 -2.68 30.11
N GLU A 154 2.71 -2.01 30.51
CA GLU A 154 1.33 -2.38 30.16
C GLU A 154 1.10 -2.32 28.63
N HIS A 155 1.62 -1.26 27.98
CA HIS A 155 1.53 -1.11 26.53
C HIS A 155 2.27 -2.25 25.81
N LEU A 156 3.48 -2.61 26.26
CA LEU A 156 4.25 -3.71 25.69
C LEU A 156 3.55 -5.05 25.85
N GLN A 157 2.99 -5.35 27.02
CA GLN A 157 2.24 -6.60 27.26
C GLN A 157 1.00 -6.70 26.37
N THR A 158 0.33 -5.57 26.13
CA THR A 158 -0.87 -5.51 25.28
C THR A 158 -0.51 -5.70 23.81
N CYS A 159 0.55 -5.05 23.33
CA CYS A 159 0.97 -5.05 21.93
C CYS A 159 1.77 -6.30 21.52
N PHE A 160 2.46 -6.95 22.45
CA PHE A 160 3.33 -8.10 22.19
C PHE A 160 2.91 -9.33 23.00
N GLN A 161 1.68 -9.80 22.77
CA GLN A 161 1.15 -10.99 23.44
C GLN A 161 2.01 -12.23 23.13
N GLY A 162 2.50 -12.91 24.18
CA GLY A 162 3.36 -14.09 24.04
C GLY A 162 4.87 -13.80 23.98
N VAL A 163 5.27 -12.53 23.97
CA VAL A 163 6.68 -12.12 24.14
C VAL A 163 6.96 -11.90 25.63
N PRO A 164 8.06 -12.44 26.19
CA PRO A 164 8.45 -12.16 27.56
C PRO A 164 8.59 -10.65 27.79
N THR A 165 7.93 -10.14 28.82
CA THR A 165 8.06 -8.74 29.23
C THR A 165 9.51 -8.44 29.62
N PRO A 166 10.10 -7.32 29.19
CA PRO A 166 11.44 -6.93 29.63
C PRO A 166 11.50 -6.76 31.14
N THR A 167 12.66 -7.02 31.75
CA THR A 167 12.89 -6.74 33.17
C THR A 167 12.96 -5.23 33.41
N GLU A 168 12.62 -4.80 34.63
CA GLU A 168 12.69 -3.39 35.05
C GLU A 168 14.10 -2.81 34.82
N GLU A 169 15.15 -3.56 35.14
CA GLU A 169 16.54 -3.17 34.87
C GLU A 169 16.81 -2.93 33.38
N ALA A 170 16.32 -3.82 32.50
CA ALA A 170 16.51 -3.69 31.06
C ALA A 170 15.71 -2.51 30.49
N LEU A 171 14.50 -2.28 31.00
CA LEU A 171 13.65 -1.14 30.65
C LEU A 171 14.35 0.17 31.02
N HIS A 172 14.72 0.33 32.29
CA HIS A 172 15.37 1.53 32.81
C HIS A 172 16.72 1.81 32.10
N HIS A 173 17.54 0.77 31.91
CA HIS A 173 18.81 0.89 31.18
C HIS A 173 18.59 1.37 29.73
N THR A 174 17.61 0.81 29.03
CA THR A 174 17.32 1.17 27.64
C THR A 174 16.75 2.59 27.54
N LEU A 175 15.86 2.99 28.45
CA LEU A 175 15.37 4.36 28.52
C LEU A 175 16.51 5.36 28.77
N SER A 176 17.43 5.04 29.68
CA SER A 176 18.63 5.85 29.96
C SER A 176 19.50 6.00 28.71
N MET A 177 19.72 4.93 27.95
CA MET A 177 20.41 4.99 26.66
C MET A 177 19.68 5.89 25.66
N LEU A 178 18.37 5.75 25.51
CA LEU A 178 17.57 6.55 24.56
C LEU A 178 17.59 8.04 24.91
N VAL A 179 17.62 8.38 26.19
CA VAL A 179 17.82 9.76 26.67
C VAL A 179 19.21 10.27 26.29
N HIS A 180 20.25 9.48 26.53
CA HIS A 180 21.63 9.84 26.19
C HIS A 180 21.82 10.06 24.68
N GLU A 181 21.19 9.22 23.86
CA GLU A 181 21.16 9.32 22.40
C GLU A 181 20.26 10.46 21.87
N ARG A 182 19.58 11.21 22.77
CA ARG A 182 18.63 12.29 22.44
C ARG A 182 17.48 11.84 21.54
N LYS A 183 17.06 10.58 21.67
CA LYS A 183 15.86 10.08 20.98
C LYS A 183 14.60 10.38 21.78
N ILE A 184 14.73 10.41 23.11
CA ILE A 184 13.68 10.79 24.05
C ILE A 184 14.20 11.79 25.08
N TYR A 185 13.28 12.46 25.78
CA TYR A 185 13.61 13.30 26.93
C TYR A 185 12.60 13.09 28.06
N PRO A 186 13.04 13.13 29.33
CA PRO A 186 12.18 12.97 30.49
C PRO A 186 11.41 14.25 30.78
N THR A 187 10.20 14.09 31.32
CA THR A 187 9.32 15.15 31.82
C THR A 187 8.65 14.67 33.12
N PRO A 188 7.98 15.55 33.90
CA PRO A 188 7.23 15.11 35.08
C PRO A 188 6.12 14.09 34.79
N ASN A 189 5.62 14.05 33.55
CA ASN A 189 4.55 13.15 33.11
C ASN A 189 5.08 11.93 32.34
N GLY A 190 6.38 11.66 32.40
CA GLY A 190 7.04 10.56 31.69
C GLY A 190 7.93 10.99 30.53
N TYR A 191 8.15 10.09 29.57
CA TYR A 191 9.05 10.30 28.44
C TYR A 191 8.36 10.86 27.19
N PHE A 192 9.07 11.70 26.44
CA PHE A 192 8.60 12.25 25.17
C PHE A 192 9.62 12.06 24.05
N ILE A 193 9.13 11.81 22.82
CA ILE A 193 9.96 11.74 21.61
C ILE A 193 10.58 13.10 21.32
N VAL A 194 11.88 13.12 21.05
CA VAL A 194 12.56 14.32 20.54
C VAL A 194 12.12 14.55 19.09
N THR A 195 11.60 15.75 18.83
CA THR A 195 11.20 16.20 17.50
C THR A 195 12.11 17.38 17.08
N PRO A 196 12.13 17.79 15.79
CA PRO A 196 12.89 18.97 15.39
C PRO A 196 12.54 20.24 16.18
N GLN A 197 11.30 20.35 16.64
CA GLN A 197 10.80 21.48 17.42
C GLN A 197 11.31 21.47 18.86
N THR A 198 11.49 20.28 19.45
CA THR A 198 11.93 20.12 20.84
C THR A 198 13.44 19.92 20.97
N TYR A 199 14.15 19.61 19.87
CA TYR A 199 15.58 19.31 19.85
C TYR A 199 16.45 20.37 20.56
N PHE A 200 16.14 21.66 20.38
CA PHE A 200 16.92 22.77 20.93
C PHE A 200 16.71 22.99 22.43
N ILE A 201 15.57 22.58 22.99
CA ILE A 201 15.25 22.74 24.41
C ILE A 201 15.62 21.52 25.24
N THR A 202 15.79 20.34 24.61
CA THR A 202 16.13 19.09 25.28
C THR A 202 17.35 19.18 26.22
N PRO A 203 18.48 19.84 25.86
CA PRO A 203 19.62 19.95 26.78
C PRO A 203 19.29 20.66 28.09
N SER A 204 18.40 21.66 28.05
CA SER A 204 17.95 22.41 29.22
C SER A 204 17.00 21.59 30.11
N LEU A 205 16.26 20.64 29.53
CA LEU A 205 15.33 19.76 30.24
C LEU A 205 16.05 18.59 30.95
N LEU A 206 17.29 18.28 30.58
CA LEU A 206 18.09 17.19 31.14
C LEU A 206 18.92 17.60 32.38
N HIS A 207 18.78 18.83 32.90
CA HIS A 207 19.60 19.34 33.99
C HIS A 207 19.31 18.62 35.35
N PRO A 208 20.32 18.27 36.16
CA PRO A 208 20.23 17.28 37.25
C PRO A 208 19.47 17.70 38.53
N SER A 209 18.80 18.86 38.57
CA SER A 209 18.08 19.31 39.77
C SER A 209 16.82 18.49 40.13
N VAL A 210 16.45 17.49 39.33
CA VAL A 210 15.27 16.63 39.56
C VAL A 210 15.67 15.22 40.07
N TRP A 211 16.94 14.82 40.00
CA TRP A 211 17.39 13.45 40.35
C TRP A 211 17.83 13.25 41.82
N THR A 212 17.73 14.27 42.68
CA THR A 212 18.16 14.17 44.09
C THR A 212 17.07 13.72 45.07
N GLY A 213 15.90 13.26 44.58
CA GLY A 213 14.77 12.86 45.42
C GLY A 213 14.66 11.38 45.80
N PHE A 214 15.54 10.49 45.31
CA PHE A 214 15.37 9.03 45.46
C PHE A 214 16.46 8.31 46.29
N CYS A 215 17.31 9.05 47.01
CA CYS A 215 18.15 8.47 48.06
C CYS A 215 17.72 9.02 49.42
N GLY A 216 16.75 8.36 50.05
CA GLY A 216 16.28 8.60 51.40
C GLY A 216 15.48 7.41 51.90
#